data_AF-A0A1V1PKJ5-F1
#
_entry.id   AF-A0A1V1PKJ5-F1
#
_cell.length_a   1.000
_cell.length_b   1.000
_cell.length_c   1.000
_cell.angle_alpha   90.00
_cell.angle_beta   90.00
_cell.angle_gamma   90.00
#
_symmetry.space_group_name_H-M   'P 1'
#
loop_
_entity.id
_entity.type
_entity.pdbx_description
1 polymer ?
#
loop_
_entity_poly.entity_id
_entity_poly.type
_entity_poly.pdbx_seq_one_letter_code
_entity_poly.pdbx_strand_id
1 'polypeptide(L)'
;MKPIRLLSWALALGFAGALVFLVGLPKFIGPDPNPIFALLAGRTGVALFEPYIRYATGAAELTAALLLVIPRTRFFGALIAGGVTLGAIGFHLSPFLGIQIPQMDRVVALLQEGRSVSEIDAMALPTDGGMLFMIALAFLAVAAALAWLERPRRITA
;
A
#
# COMPACT_ATOMS: atom_id res chain seq x y z
N MET A 1 -19.99 20.14 15.27
CA MET A 1 -18.51 19.96 15.34
C MET A 1 -17.86 21.02 14.46
N LYS A 2 -16.66 21.55 14.79
CA LYS A 2 -15.97 22.51 13.90
C LYS A 2 -15.69 21.85 12.54
N PRO A 3 -15.83 22.55 11.38
CA PRO A 3 -15.68 21.95 10.04
C PRO A 3 -14.39 21.14 9.85
N ILE A 4 -13.27 21.63 10.39
CA ILE A 4 -11.97 20.94 10.33
C ILE A 4 -11.96 19.57 11.02
N ARG A 5 -12.81 19.38 12.04
CA ARG A 5 -12.95 18.09 12.72
C ARG A 5 -13.76 17.10 11.90
N LEU A 6 -14.78 17.56 11.16
CA LEU A 6 -15.53 16.71 10.25
C LEU A 6 -14.65 16.22 9.10
N LEU A 7 -13.84 17.12 8.52
CA LEU A 7 -12.88 16.76 7.47
C LEU A 7 -11.86 15.72 7.96
N SER A 8 -11.27 15.91 9.14
CA SER A 8 -10.35 14.93 9.75
C SER A 8 -10.99 13.55 9.90
N TRP A 9 -12.23 13.48 10.41
CA TRP A 9 -12.93 12.20 10.55
C TRP A 9 -13.24 11.54 9.21
N ALA A 10 -13.71 12.32 8.22
CA ALA A 10 -14.00 11.80 6.89
C ALA A 10 -12.74 11.21 6.23
N LEU A 11 -11.62 11.94 6.28
CA LEU A 11 -10.33 11.47 5.75
C LEU A 11 -9.82 10.26 6.52
N ALA A 12 -9.88 10.28 7.86
CA ALA A 12 -9.35 9.19 8.69
C ALA A 12 -10.13 7.89 8.50
N LEU A 13 -11.46 7.94 8.51
CA LEU A 13 -12.30 6.75 8.32
C LEU A 13 -12.23 6.22 6.89
N GLY A 14 -12.27 7.12 5.89
CA GLY A 14 -12.12 6.73 4.49
C GLY A 14 -10.77 6.07 4.23
N PHE A 15 -9.69 6.66 4.74
CA PHE A 15 -8.35 6.11 4.54
C PHE A 15 -8.12 4.83 5.34
N ALA A 16 -8.61 4.74 6.58
CA ALA A 16 -8.58 3.49 7.34
C ALA A 16 -9.34 2.37 6.62
N GLY A 17 -10.52 2.66 6.05
CA GLY A 17 -11.26 1.71 5.22
C GLY A 17 -10.46 1.24 4.01
N ALA A 18 -9.84 2.17 3.28
CA ALA A 18 -8.99 1.84 2.14
C ALA A 18 -7.77 0.98 2.54
N LEU A 19 -7.10 1.33 3.64
CA LEU A 19 -5.98 0.56 4.19
C LEU A 19 -6.40 -0.86 4.60
N VAL A 20 -7.57 -1.02 5.23
CA VAL A 20 -8.06 -2.36 5.60
C VAL A 20 -8.45 -3.17 4.37
N PHE A 21 -9.36 -2.65 3.55
CA PHE A 21 -10.05 -3.48 2.55
C PHE A 21 -9.35 -3.54 1.20
N LEU A 22 -8.61 -2.50 0.81
CA LEU A 22 -7.96 -2.47 -0.51
C LEU A 22 -6.54 -3.01 -0.50
N VAL A 23 -5.78 -2.78 0.58
CA VAL A 23 -4.33 -3.10 0.60
C VAL A 23 -3.88 -4.00 1.74
N GLY A 24 -4.36 -3.80 2.96
CA GLY A 24 -3.89 -4.50 4.16
C GLY A 24 -4.41 -5.92 4.26
N LEU A 25 -5.73 -6.09 4.37
CA LEU A 25 -6.35 -7.41 4.51
C LEU A 25 -6.05 -8.35 3.32
N PRO A 26 -6.07 -7.90 2.04
CA PRO A 26 -5.73 -8.76 0.91
C PRO A 26 -4.32 -9.37 0.96
N LYS A 27 -3.38 -8.80 1.73
CA LYS A 27 -2.04 -9.39 1.90
C LYS A 27 -2.05 -10.66 2.76
N PHE A 28 -3.10 -10.89 3.56
CA PHE A 28 -3.25 -12.07 4.42
C PHE A 28 -4.22 -13.11 3.85
N ILE A 29 -5.30 -12.66 3.20
CA ILE A 29 -6.39 -13.54 2.74
C ILE A 29 -6.55 -13.58 1.22
N GLY A 30 -5.73 -12.83 0.48
CA GLY A 30 -5.78 -12.79 -0.98
C GLY A 30 -5.00 -13.95 -1.63
N PRO A 31 -4.69 -13.83 -2.94
CA PRO A 31 -3.93 -14.83 -3.66
C PRO A 31 -2.59 -15.16 -2.99
N ASP A 32 -2.22 -16.44 -3.04
CA ASP A 32 -0.95 -16.97 -2.55
C ASP A 32 -0.27 -17.76 -3.69
N PRO A 33 0.89 -17.31 -4.21
CA PRO A 33 1.62 -16.12 -3.78
C PRO A 33 0.92 -14.81 -4.16
N ASN A 34 1.21 -13.73 -3.42
CA ASN A 34 0.71 -12.41 -3.80
C ASN A 34 1.43 -11.89 -5.06
N PRO A 35 0.72 -11.36 -6.07
CA PRO A 35 1.33 -11.04 -7.35
C PRO A 35 2.38 -9.94 -7.26
N ILE A 36 2.18 -8.88 -6.46
CA ILE A 36 3.13 -7.77 -6.37
C ILE A 36 4.43 -8.23 -5.69
N PHE A 37 4.32 -8.94 -4.56
CA PHE A 37 5.48 -9.40 -3.82
C PHE A 37 6.20 -10.57 -4.52
N ALA A 38 5.47 -11.42 -5.25
CA ALA A 38 6.06 -12.42 -6.13
C ALA A 38 6.89 -11.77 -7.24
N LEU A 39 6.36 -10.74 -7.93
CA LEU A 39 7.10 -9.99 -8.94
C LEU A 39 8.36 -9.36 -8.34
N LEU A 40 8.27 -8.73 -7.16
CA LEU A 40 9.42 -8.16 -6.47
C LEU A 40 10.45 -9.24 -6.11
N ALA A 41 10.03 -10.37 -5.54
CA ALA A 41 10.92 -11.48 -5.20
C ALA A 41 11.65 -12.02 -6.44
N GLY A 42 10.90 -12.27 -7.52
CA GLY A 42 11.44 -12.82 -8.77
C GLY A 42 12.39 -11.86 -9.48
N ARG A 43 12.06 -10.56 -9.55
CA ARG A 43 12.86 -9.57 -10.28
C ARG A 43 14.06 -9.05 -9.48
N THR A 44 13.98 -9.03 -8.15
CA THR A 44 15.11 -8.64 -7.30
C THR A 44 16.02 -9.82 -6.94
N GLY A 45 15.51 -11.05 -7.04
CA GLY A 45 16.16 -12.24 -6.50
C GLY A 45 16.10 -12.36 -4.97
N VAL A 46 15.39 -11.45 -4.28
CA VAL A 46 15.29 -11.43 -2.82
C VAL A 46 14.03 -12.16 -2.39
N ALA A 47 14.17 -13.43 -2.00
CA ALA A 47 13.05 -14.28 -1.57
C ALA A 47 12.26 -13.72 -0.37
N LEU A 48 12.83 -12.81 0.43
CA LEU A 48 12.15 -12.23 1.59
C LEU A 48 10.89 -11.42 1.21
N PHE A 49 10.81 -10.91 -0.03
CA PHE A 49 9.64 -10.15 -0.47
C PHE A 49 8.34 -10.94 -0.31
N GLU A 50 8.37 -12.25 -0.61
CA GLU A 50 7.22 -13.14 -0.52
C GLU A 50 7.57 -14.42 0.27
N PRO A 51 6.91 -14.70 1.41
CA PRO A 51 5.73 -14.00 1.96
C PRO A 51 6.04 -12.99 3.07
N TYR A 52 7.29 -12.84 3.50
CA TYR A 52 7.60 -12.14 4.75
C TYR A 52 7.37 -10.63 4.68
N ILE A 53 7.93 -9.93 3.68
CA ILE A 53 7.71 -8.48 3.53
C ILE A 53 6.25 -8.21 3.19
N ARG A 54 5.57 -9.09 2.43
CA ARG A 54 4.11 -9.03 2.26
C ARG A 54 3.38 -8.93 3.60
N TYR A 55 3.58 -9.89 4.49
CA TYR A 55 2.87 -9.91 5.78
C TYR A 55 3.27 -8.75 6.68
N ALA A 56 4.55 -8.37 6.69
CA ALA A 56 5.00 -7.20 7.44
C ALA A 56 4.35 -5.90 6.95
N THR A 57 4.23 -5.73 5.62
CA THR A 57 3.56 -4.58 5.00
C THR A 57 2.07 -4.55 5.35
N GLY A 58 1.38 -5.70 5.22
CA GLY A 58 -0.03 -5.81 5.59
C GLY A 58 -0.26 -5.51 7.07
N ALA A 59 0.61 -5.98 7.96
CA ALA A 59 0.49 -5.71 9.39
C ALA A 59 0.68 -4.22 9.69
N ALA A 60 1.61 -3.55 9.01
CA ALA A 60 1.83 -2.12 9.13
C ALA A 60 0.61 -1.30 8.65
N GLU A 61 -0.02 -1.69 7.53
CA GLU A 61 -1.23 -1.03 7.00
C GLU A 61 -2.43 -1.19 7.93
N LEU A 62 -2.65 -2.39 8.48
CA LEU A 62 -3.72 -2.65 9.45
C LEU A 62 -3.50 -1.91 10.77
N THR A 63 -2.24 -1.83 11.22
CA THR A 63 -1.86 -1.02 12.38
C THR A 63 -2.12 0.46 12.13
N ALA A 64 -1.74 0.98 10.95
CA ALA A 64 -2.02 2.35 10.58
C ALA A 64 -3.52 2.65 10.56
N ALA A 65 -4.33 1.75 9.98
CA ALA A 65 -5.78 1.88 9.96
C ALA A 65 -6.39 1.94 11.37
N LEU A 66 -5.96 1.07 12.29
CA LEU A 66 -6.41 1.10 13.68
C LEU A 66 -6.08 2.44 14.37
N LEU A 67 -4.85 2.93 14.19
CA LEU A 67 -4.40 4.19 14.78
C LEU A 67 -5.12 5.42 14.19
N LEU A 68 -5.55 5.37 12.93
CA LEU A 68 -6.32 6.44 12.28
C LEU A 68 -7.75 6.55 12.85
N VAL A 69 -8.35 5.44 13.30
CA VAL A 69 -9.70 5.48 13.90
C VAL A 69 -9.66 6.17 15.26
N ILE A 70 -8.63 5.91 16.08
CA ILE A 70 -8.49 6.45 17.43
C ILE A 70 -7.94 7.89 17.39
N PRO A 71 -8.70 8.93 17.78
CA PRO A 71 -8.32 10.34 17.57
C PRO A 71 -6.95 10.72 18.14
N ARG A 72 -6.56 10.16 19.29
CA ARG A 72 -5.28 10.48 19.95
C ARG A 72 -4.05 9.92 19.23
N THR A 73 -4.23 8.96 18.33
CA THR A 73 -3.13 8.26 17.64
C THR A 73 -3.08 8.52 16.14
N ARG A 74 -3.99 9.35 15.60
CA ARG A 74 -4.12 9.59 14.16
C ARG A 74 -2.84 10.05 13.50
N PHE A 75 -2.12 10.94 14.16
CA PHE A 75 -0.84 11.43 13.66
C PHE A 75 0.12 10.26 13.36
N PHE A 76 0.25 9.31 14.30
CA PHE A 76 1.10 8.14 14.11
C PHE A 76 0.55 7.18 13.04
N GLY A 77 -0.76 6.98 12.99
CA GLY A 77 -1.39 6.19 11.92
C GLY A 77 -1.11 6.78 10.53
N ALA A 78 -1.20 8.11 10.39
CA ALA A 78 -0.89 8.81 9.15
C ALA A 78 0.59 8.69 8.76
N LEU A 79 1.52 8.77 9.72
CA LEU A 79 2.95 8.57 9.46
C LEU A 79 3.29 7.15 9.01
N ILE A 80 2.71 6.13 9.66
CA ILE A 80 2.94 4.73 9.26
C ILE A 80 2.37 4.47 7.87
N ALA A 81 1.13 4.88 7.61
CA ALA A 81 0.51 4.75 6.29
C ALA A 81 1.32 5.48 5.21
N GLY A 82 1.78 6.69 5.50
CA GLY A 82 2.64 7.46 4.60
C GLY A 82 3.98 6.77 4.33
N GLY A 83 4.63 6.22 5.36
CA GLY A 83 5.89 5.48 5.22
C GLY A 83 5.75 4.22 4.36
N VAL A 84 4.72 3.40 4.60
CA VAL A 84 4.43 2.22 3.76
C VAL A 84 4.14 2.63 2.32
N THR A 85 3.35 3.68 2.13
CA THR A 85 2.99 4.19 0.80
C THR A 85 4.20 4.75 0.05
N LEU A 86 5.11 5.44 0.75
CA LEU A 86 6.39 5.88 0.18
C LEU A 86 7.26 4.70 -0.26
N GLY A 87 7.27 3.61 0.51
CA GLY A 87 7.92 2.35 0.11
C GLY A 87 7.33 1.80 -1.19
N ALA A 88 6.00 1.74 -1.31
CA ALA A 88 5.33 1.29 -2.52
C ALA A 88 5.65 2.18 -3.74
N ILE A 89 5.61 3.50 -3.57
CA ILE A 89 6.02 4.47 -4.60
C ILE A 89 7.49 4.24 -5.01
N GLY A 90 8.38 4.02 -4.03
CA GLY A 90 9.79 3.73 -4.29
C GLY A 90 9.98 2.50 -5.17
N PHE A 91 9.24 1.42 -4.93
CA PHE A 91 9.29 0.24 -5.80
C PHE A 91 8.73 0.52 -7.19
N HIS A 92 7.64 1.27 -7.33
CA HIS A 92 7.14 1.69 -8.65
C HIS A 92 8.13 2.53 -9.45
N LEU A 93 8.94 3.36 -8.77
CA LEU A 93 10.00 4.14 -9.43
C LEU A 93 11.26 3.32 -9.71
N SER A 94 11.34 2.09 -9.20
CA SER A 94 12.45 1.18 -9.42
C SER A 94 12.24 0.33 -10.69
N PRO A 95 13.32 -0.23 -11.27
CA PRO A 95 13.20 -1.18 -12.39
C PRO A 95 12.52 -2.50 -12.00
N PHE A 96 12.33 -2.78 -10.71
CA PHE A 96 11.79 -4.06 -10.24
C PHE A 96 10.26 -4.13 -10.30
N LEU A 97 9.57 -2.98 -10.28
CA LEU A 97 8.11 -2.96 -10.36
C LEU A 97 7.65 -2.13 -11.56
N GLY A 98 8.14 -0.89 -11.66
CA GLY A 98 7.77 0.06 -12.71
C GLY A 98 6.46 0.81 -12.41
N ILE A 99 6.26 1.94 -13.09
CA ILE A 99 5.04 2.76 -12.94
C ILE A 99 3.83 2.00 -13.46
N GLN A 100 3.96 1.35 -14.62
CA GLN A 100 2.95 0.48 -15.20
C GLN A 100 3.32 -0.97 -14.90
N ILE A 101 2.43 -1.70 -14.27
CA ILE A 101 2.66 -3.11 -13.92
C ILE A 101 1.71 -4.01 -14.70
N PRO A 102 2.06 -5.29 -14.95
CA PRO A 102 1.16 -6.22 -15.60
C PRO A 102 -0.19 -6.33 -14.89
N GLN A 103 -1.26 -6.64 -15.61
CA GLN A 103 -2.58 -6.85 -15.01
C GLN A 103 -2.56 -7.97 -13.94
N MET A 104 -2.92 -7.62 -12.70
CA MET A 104 -2.72 -8.47 -11.53
C MET A 104 -3.53 -9.77 -11.57
N ASP A 105 -4.73 -9.76 -12.14
CA ASP A 105 -5.56 -10.95 -12.35
C ASP A 105 -4.87 -11.97 -13.27
N ARG A 106 -4.19 -11.49 -14.33
CA ARG A 106 -3.41 -12.34 -15.24
C ARG A 106 -2.15 -12.88 -14.58
N VAL A 107 -1.45 -12.05 -13.83
CA VAL A 107 -0.25 -12.46 -13.07
C VAL A 107 -0.61 -13.55 -12.05
N VAL A 108 -1.71 -13.37 -11.30
CA VAL A 108 -2.19 -14.37 -10.33
C VAL A 108 -2.46 -15.70 -11.02
N ALA A 109 -3.21 -15.71 -12.13
CA ALA A 109 -3.52 -16.95 -12.85
C ALA A 109 -2.25 -17.68 -13.30
N LEU A 110 -1.29 -16.97 -13.89
CA LEU A 110 -0.04 -17.57 -14.38
C LEU A 110 0.86 -18.08 -13.26
N LEU A 111 0.95 -17.36 -12.13
CA LEU A 111 1.67 -17.84 -10.94
C LEU A 111 1.02 -19.13 -10.40
N GLN A 112 -0.31 -19.22 -10.40
CA GLN A 112 -1.04 -20.42 -9.98
C GLN A 112 -0.88 -21.60 -10.95
N GLU A 113 -0.64 -21.33 -12.23
CA GLU A 113 -0.23 -22.33 -13.24
C GLU A 113 1.24 -22.78 -13.09
N GLY A 114 1.97 -22.23 -12.10
CA GLY A 114 3.36 -22.56 -11.82
C GLY A 114 4.37 -21.86 -12.74
N ARG A 115 3.97 -20.82 -13.47
CA ARG A 115 4.92 -20.00 -14.24
C ARG A 115 5.82 -19.19 -13.31
N SER A 116 7.10 -19.15 -13.66
CA SER A 116 8.08 -18.27 -13.04
C SER A 116 7.85 -16.81 -13.44
N VAL A 117 8.32 -15.87 -12.62
CA VAL A 117 8.25 -14.43 -12.91
C VAL A 117 8.99 -14.09 -14.22
N SER A 118 10.10 -14.77 -14.53
CA SER A 118 10.82 -14.58 -15.80
C SER A 118 10.02 -15.01 -17.01
N GLU A 119 9.23 -16.09 -16.92
CA GLU A 119 8.34 -16.50 -18.00
C GLU A 119 7.19 -15.50 -18.17
N ILE A 120 6.62 -15.01 -17.07
CA ILE A 120 5.55 -13.99 -17.09
C ILE A 120 6.06 -12.69 -17.73
N ASP A 121 7.26 -12.23 -17.38
CA ASP A 121 7.86 -11.02 -17.95
C ASP A 121 8.09 -11.15 -19.47
N ALA A 122 8.48 -12.34 -19.94
CA ALA A 122 8.65 -12.62 -21.37
C ALA A 122 7.34 -12.58 -22.17
N MET A 123 6.18 -12.69 -21.52
CA MET A 123 4.87 -12.66 -22.18
C MET A 123 4.38 -11.25 -22.52
N ALA A 124 5.04 -10.19 -22.02
CA ALA A 124 4.69 -8.78 -22.29
C ALA A 124 3.19 -8.49 -22.12
N LEU A 125 2.64 -8.93 -20.98
CA LEU A 125 1.21 -8.78 -20.68
C LEU A 125 0.76 -7.31 -20.72
N PRO A 126 -0.51 -7.03 -21.08
CA PRO A 126 -1.10 -5.72 -20.90
C PRO A 126 -0.91 -5.20 -19.46
N THR A 127 -0.68 -3.90 -19.32
CA THR A 127 -0.43 -3.26 -18.03
C THR A 127 -1.71 -2.68 -17.42
N ASP A 128 -1.64 -2.29 -16.15
CA ASP A 128 -2.68 -1.57 -15.42
C ASP A 128 -2.75 -0.07 -15.78
N GLY A 129 -1.97 0.37 -16.77
CA GLY A 129 -1.89 1.79 -17.17
C GLY A 129 -1.31 2.72 -16.10
N GLY A 130 -0.71 2.18 -15.03
CA GLY A 130 -0.20 2.93 -13.88
C GLY A 130 -1.26 3.26 -12.82
N MET A 131 -2.41 2.61 -12.87
CA MET A 131 -3.50 2.81 -11.91
C MET A 131 -3.02 2.62 -10.45
N LEU A 132 -2.27 1.57 -10.16
CA LEU A 132 -1.80 1.30 -8.78
C LEU A 132 -0.80 2.36 -8.30
N PHE A 133 0.06 2.87 -9.18
CA PHE A 133 0.94 3.98 -8.86
C PHE A 133 0.15 5.26 -8.53
N MET A 134 -0.88 5.57 -9.30
CA MET A 134 -1.75 6.73 -9.03
C MET A 134 -2.52 6.60 -7.72
N ILE A 135 -2.98 5.39 -7.37
CA ILE A 135 -3.60 5.12 -6.06
C ILE A 135 -2.59 5.37 -4.93
N ALA A 136 -1.34 4.93 -5.08
CA ALA A 136 -0.30 5.19 -4.09
C ALA A 136 -0.04 6.69 -3.89
N LEU A 137 -0.02 7.49 -4.95
CA LEU A 137 0.07 8.96 -4.85
C LEU A 137 -1.13 9.57 -4.11
N ALA A 138 -2.34 9.11 -4.39
CA ALA A 138 -3.53 9.56 -3.69
C ALA A 138 -3.48 9.22 -2.19
N PHE A 139 -3.03 8.00 -1.84
CA PHE A 139 -2.85 7.57 -0.46
C PHE A 139 -1.81 8.42 0.26
N LEU A 140 -0.69 8.75 -0.40
CA LEU A 140 0.34 9.62 0.16
C LEU A 140 -0.20 11.03 0.45
N ALA A 141 -1.00 11.58 -0.48
CA ALA A 141 -1.62 12.90 -0.30
C ALA A 141 -2.58 12.91 0.91
N VAL A 142 -3.40 11.86 1.06
CA VAL A 142 -4.31 11.73 2.21
C VAL A 142 -3.53 11.55 3.52
N ALA A 143 -2.47 10.72 3.51
CA ALA A 143 -1.60 10.54 4.66
C ALA A 143 -0.95 11.86 5.10
N ALA A 144 -0.41 12.64 4.15
CA ALA A 144 0.19 13.94 4.42
C ALA A 144 -0.83 14.96 4.96
N ALA A 145 -2.05 14.99 4.40
CA ALA A 145 -3.12 15.84 4.89
C ALA A 145 -3.53 15.49 6.32
N LEU A 146 -3.67 14.20 6.65
CA LEU A 146 -3.96 13.74 8.00
C LEU A 146 -2.83 14.04 8.98
N ALA A 147 -1.57 13.80 8.59
CA ALA A 147 -0.40 14.13 9.41
C ALA A 147 -0.34 15.63 9.71
N TRP A 148 -0.67 16.48 8.74
CA TRP A 148 -0.77 17.92 8.95
C TRP A 148 -1.91 18.29 9.90
N LEU A 149 -3.12 17.79 9.67
CA LEU A 149 -4.31 18.13 10.46
C LEU A 149 -4.20 17.67 11.92
N GLU A 150 -3.58 16.51 12.14
CA GLU A 150 -3.50 15.84 13.45
C GLU A 150 -2.18 16.09 14.17
N ARG A 151 -1.31 16.96 13.62
CA ARG A 151 -0.02 17.27 14.24
C ARG A 151 -0.18 17.77 15.67
N PRO A 152 0.68 17.33 16.62
CA PRO A 152 0.68 17.88 17.97
C PRO A 152 0.87 19.39 17.94
N ARG A 153 -0.02 20.13 18.60
CA ARG A 153 0.15 21.58 18.77
C ARG A 153 1.07 21.82 19.96
N ARG A 154 2.14 22.58 19.75
CA ARG A 154 2.97 23.06 20.87
C ARG A 154 2.08 23.94 21.75
N ILE A 155 1.98 23.59 23.04
CA ILE A 155 1.44 24.49 24.04
C ILE A 155 2.55 25.51 24.28
N THR A 156 2.42 26.70 23.70
CA THR A 156 3.21 27.86 24.15
C THR A 156 2.64 28.25 25.51
N ALA A 157 3.42 28.01 26.56
CA ALA A 157 3.16 28.50 27.91
C ALA A 157 3.42 30.01 27.98
#